data_AF-A0AA34WDV7-F1
#
_entry.id   AF-A0AA34WDV7-F1
#
_cell.length_a   1.000
_cell.length_b   1.000
_cell.length_c   1.000
_cell.angle_alpha   90.00
_cell.angle_beta   90.00
_cell.angle_gamma   90.00
#
_symmetry.space_group_name_H-M   'P 1'
#
loop_
_entity.id
_entity.type
_entity.pdbx_description
1 polymer ?
#
loop_
_entity_poly.entity_id
_entity_poly.type
_entity_poly.pdbx_seq_one_letter_code
_entity_poly.pdbx_strand_id
1 'polypeptide(L)' 'MINKVFFASIIYLFLFIWWLLSACLSYFSITIFNIPLWFFLSCIFFSIFSLLLVCIFVIFFKND' A
#
# COMPACT_ATOMS: atom_id res chain seq x y z
N MET A 1 15.65 -2.79 -18.56
CA MET A 1 15.60 -3.37 -17.19
C MET A 1 15.57 -2.31 -16.08
N ILE A 2 16.33 -1.22 -16.17
CA ILE A 2 16.39 -0.18 -15.12
C ILE A 2 15.03 0.46 -14.77
N ASN A 3 14.23 0.86 -15.77
CA ASN A 3 12.89 1.42 -15.52
C ASN A 3 11.96 0.47 -14.76
N LYS A 4 12.13 -0.84 -14.96
CA LYS A 4 11.29 -1.89 -14.39
C LYS A 4 11.57 -2.08 -12.89
N VAL A 5 12.85 -2.11 -12.52
CA VAL A 5 13.28 -2.18 -11.11
C VAL A 5 12.96 -0.86 -10.39
N PHE A 6 13.17 0.27 -11.05
CA PHE A 6 12.83 1.58 -10.50
C PHE A 6 11.32 1.72 -10.19
N PHE A 7 10.46 1.27 -11.11
CA PHE A 7 9.02 1.29 -10.91
C PHE A 7 8.59 0.37 -9.76
N ALA A 8 9.13 -0.86 -9.69
CA ALA A 8 8.87 -1.77 -8.57
C ALA A 8 9.32 -1.18 -7.22
N SER A 9 10.47 -0.50 -7.17
CA SER A 9 10.94 0.17 -5.96
C SER A 9 10.02 1.31 -5.50
N ILE A 10 9.47 2.11 -6.43
CA ILE A 10 8.51 3.18 -6.10
C ILE A 10 7.24 2.59 -5.50
N ILE A 11 6.73 1.51 -6.09
CA ILE A 11 5.55 0.79 -5.59
C ILE A 11 5.77 0.32 -4.15
N TYR A 12 6.93 -0.30 -3.90
CA TYR A 12 7.27 -0.80 -2.57
C TYR A 12 7.39 0.32 -1.55
N LEU A 13 8.01 1.44 -1.94
CA LEU A 13 8.16 2.62 -1.08
C LEU A 13 6.80 3.24 -0.74
N PHE A 14 5.87 3.28 -1.69
CA PHE A 14 4.50 3.74 -1.46
C PHE A 14 3.75 2.86 -0.45
N LEU A 15 3.80 1.53 -0.63
CA LEU A 15 3.19 0.57 0.30
C LEU A 15 3.78 0.68 1.71
N PHE A 16 5.09 0.90 1.81
CA PHE A 16 5.77 1.09 3.09
C PHE A 16 5.32 2.36 3.82
N ILE A 17 5.25 3.50 3.11
CA ILE A 17 4.74 4.76 3.68
C ILE A 17 3.29 4.59 4.14
N TRP A 18 2.46 3.93 3.33
CA TRP A 18 1.06 3.69 3.66
C TRP A 18 0.90 2.88 4.95
N TRP A 19 1.69 1.81 5.09
CA TRP A 19 1.71 0.98 6.29
C TRP A 19 2.11 1.78 7.53
N LEU A 20 3.16 2.60 7.41
CA LEU A 20 3.64 3.48 8.48
C LEU A 20 2.58 4.50 8.91
N LEU A 21 1.83 5.06 7.95
CA LEU A 21 0.74 5.99 8.20
C LEU A 21 -0.41 5.31 8.96
N SER A 22 -0.79 4.10 8.55
CA SER A 22 -1.82 3.32 9.24
C SER A 22 -1.42 2.98 10.68
N ALA A 23 -0.15 2.61 10.91
CA ALA A 23 0.36 2.33 12.25
C ALA A 23 0.31 3.60 13.11
N CYS A 24 0.73 4.74 12.56
CA CYS A 24 0.71 6.03 13.26
C CYS A 24 -0.73 6.46 13.62
N LEU A 25 -1.68 6.31 12.69
CA LEU A 25 -3.10 6.61 12.93
C LEU A 25 -3.72 5.69 13.98
N SER A 26 -3.36 4.40 13.99
CA SER A 26 -3.82 3.47 15.02
C SER A 26 -3.27 3.83 16.40
N TYR A 27 -2.03 4.31 16.49
CA TYR A 27 -1.41 4.75 17.74
C TYR A 27 -2.01 6.06 18.27
N PHE A 28 -2.27 7.03 17.38
CA PHE A 28 -2.85 8.33 17.75
C PHE A 28 -4.37 8.30 17.95
N SER A 29 -5.07 7.22 17.55
CA SER A 29 -6.49 7.11 17.80
C SER A 29 -6.78 6.87 19.30
N ILE A 30 -7.15 7.95 19.99
CA ILE A 30 -7.47 7.98 21.44
C ILE A 30 -8.72 7.13 21.76
N THR A 31 -9.53 6.81 20.76
CA THR A 31 -10.72 5.95 20.90
C THR A 31 -10.35 4.49 20.68
N ILE A 32 -10.25 3.72 21.76
CA ILE A 32 -9.96 2.27 21.79
C ILE A 32 -10.79 1.47 20.76
N PHE A 33 -12.02 1.92 20.46
CA PHE A 33 -12.90 1.29 19.47
C PHE A 33 -12.53 1.54 18.00
N ASN A 34 -11.78 2.59 17.69
CA ASN A 34 -11.39 2.90 16.31
C ASN A 34 -10.13 2.15 15.89
N ILE A 35 -9.26 1.75 16.82
CA ILE A 35 -8.03 0.98 16.54
C ILE A 35 -8.31 -0.27 15.67
N PRO A 36 -9.23 -1.19 16.05
CA PRO A 36 -9.52 -2.37 15.23
C PRO A 36 -10.14 -2.01 13.87
N LEU A 37 -10.89 -0.89 13.80
CA LEU A 37 -11.54 -0.44 12.58
C LEU A 37 -10.53 0.14 11.58
N TRP A 38 -9.56 0.93 12.06
CA TRP A 38 -8.43 1.43 11.27
C TRP A 38 -7.51 0.30 10.81
N PHE A 39 -7.28 -0.71 11.66
CA PHE A 39 -6.53 -1.90 11.29
C PHE A 39 -7.23 -2.72 10.20
N PHE A 40 -8.55 -2.93 10.32
CA PHE A 40 -9.32 -3.60 9.28
C PHE A 40 -9.31 -2.84 7.95
N LEU A 41 -9.50 -1.52 8.00
CA LEU A 41 -9.42 -0.68 6.82
C LEU A 41 -8.05 -0.80 6.15
N SER A 42 -6.97 -0.73 6.93
CA SER A 42 -5.63 -0.79 6.35
C SER A 42 -5.33 -2.14 5.72
N CYS A 43 -5.79 -3.26 6.29
CA CYS A 43 -5.67 -4.57 5.65
C CYS A 43 -6.43 -4.65 4.32
N ILE A 44 -7.65 -4.10 4.26
CA ILE A 44 -8.48 -4.10 3.04
C ILE A 44 -7.83 -3.21 1.98
N PHE A 45 -7.52 -1.96 2.33
CA PHE A 45 -6.90 -1.02 1.40
C PHE A 45 -5.52 -1.49 0.94
N PHE A 46 -4.69 -2.04 1.82
CA PHE A 46 -3.38 -2.57 1.44
C PHE A 46 -3.48 -3.68 0.40
N SER A 47 -4.42 -4.61 0.59
CA SER A 47 -4.64 -5.71 -0.36
C SER A 47 -5.14 -5.21 -1.71
N ILE A 48 -6.10 -4.27 -1.71
CA ILE A 48 -6.63 -3.66 -2.93
C ILE A 48 -5.55 -2.88 -3.68
N PHE A 49 -4.81 -2.02 -2.98
CA PHE A 49 -3.74 -1.23 -3.58
C PHE A 49 -2.63 -2.12 -4.14
N SER A 50 -2.25 -3.18 -3.41
CA SER A 50 -1.25 -4.14 -3.89
C SER A 50 -1.69 -4.81 -5.20
N LEU A 51 -2.94 -5.27 -5.28
CA LEU A 51 -3.51 -5.85 -6.50
C LEU A 51 -3.52 -4.85 -7.66
N LEU A 52 -3.94 -3.62 -7.41
CA LEU A 52 -4.01 -2.55 -8.40
C LEU A 52 -2.61 -2.22 -8.95
N LEU A 53 -1.60 -2.18 -8.07
CA LEU A 53 -0.20 -1.96 -8.42
C LEU A 53 0.37 -3.10 -9.27
N VAL A 54 0.05 -4.35 -8.95
CA VAL A 54 0.43 -5.51 -9.78
C VAL A 54 -0.25 -5.45 -11.15
N CYS A 55 -1.54 -5.09 -11.23
CA CYS A 55 -2.24 -4.91 -12.49
C CYS A 55 -1.60 -3.82 -13.36
N ILE A 56 -1.27 -2.66 -12.77
CA ILE A 56 -0.57 -1.57 -13.46
C ILE A 56 0.79 -2.05 -13.97
N PHE A 57 1.55 -2.77 -13.13
CA PHE A 57 2.84 -3.34 -13.51
C PHE A 57 2.72 -4.29 -14.70
N VAL A 58 1.74 -5.20 -14.69
CA VAL A 58 1.50 -6.14 -15.79
C VAL A 58 1.08 -5.42 -17.08
N ILE A 59 0.20 -4.43 -17.00
CA ILE A 59 -0.23 -3.63 -18.16
C ILE A 59 0.96 -2.88 -18.77
N PHE A 60 1.79 -2.25 -17.93
CA PHE A 60 2.98 -1.52 -18.38
C PHE A 60 3.97 -2.46 -19.07
N PHE A 61 4.16 -3.67 -18.53
CA PHE A 61 5.05 -4.68 -19.12
C PHE A 61 4.52 -5.32 -20.40
N LYS A 62 3.20 -5.39 -20.58
CA LYS A 62 2.58 -5.97 -21.77
C LYS A 62 2.62 -5.02 -22.98
N ASN A 63 2.74 -3.72 -22.73
CA ASN A 63 2.78 -2.69 -23.77
C ASN A 63 4.20 -2.33 -24.26
N ASP A 64 5.26 -2.86 -23.63
CA ASP A 64 6.66 -2.82 -24.09
C ASP A 64 6.98 -4.00 -25.02
#